data_AF-A0A3M1KYK0-F1
#
_entry.id   AF-A0A3M1KYK0-F1
#
_cell.length_a   1.000
_cell.length_b   1.000
_cell.length_c   1.000
_cell.angle_alpha   90.00
_cell.angle_beta   90.00
_cell.angle_gamma   90.00
#
_symmetry.space_group_name_H-M   'P 1'
#
loop_
_entity.id
_entity.type
_entity.pdbx_description
1 polymer ?
#
loop_
_entity_poly.entity_id
_entity_poly.type
_entity_poly.pdbx_seq_one_letter_code
_entity_poly.pdbx_strand_id
1 'polypeptide(L)'
;MIGDYAKPKVQLLGVRGIPGNTINHTCSFFVADHSPRSFAERVSRASGCGYDPERWSEGVRRDFMELRRVITNLAVLDFEGPGHAMRIRSLHPGVTLEQVREATPFELAVADDLGETPAPTDEQLRLIREVLDPHDLRKSAVKER
;
A
#
# COMPACT_ATOMS: atom_id res chain seq x y z
N MET A 1 -1.61 9.04 -13.62
CA MET A 1 -1.51 8.79 -15.08
C MET A 1 -0.43 7.76 -15.32
N ILE A 2 -0.48 7.06 -16.45
CA ILE A 2 0.52 6.04 -16.82
C ILE A 2 1.17 6.45 -18.15
N GLY A 3 2.50 6.37 -18.21
CA GLY A 3 3.30 6.81 -19.35
C GLY A 3 3.76 8.26 -19.27
N ASP A 4 4.01 8.88 -20.42
CA ASP A 4 4.50 10.25 -20.53
C ASP A 4 3.53 11.27 -19.91
N TYR A 5 4.06 12.36 -19.32
CA TYR A 5 3.24 13.36 -18.67
C TYR A 5 2.46 14.24 -19.67
N ALA A 6 3.11 14.68 -20.74
CA ALA A 6 2.48 15.55 -21.73
C ALA A 6 1.51 14.78 -22.64
N LYS A 7 1.77 13.48 -22.84
CA LYS A 7 0.94 12.58 -23.66
C LYS A 7 0.78 11.21 -22.98
N PRO A 8 -0.06 11.11 -21.92
CA PRO A 8 -0.23 9.87 -21.17
C PRO A 8 -0.85 8.77 -22.02
N LYS A 9 -0.38 7.54 -21.81
CA LYS A 9 -1.02 6.34 -22.37
C LYS A 9 -2.37 6.09 -21.71
N VAL A 10 -2.46 6.33 -20.40
CA VAL A 10 -3.70 6.24 -19.62
C VAL A 10 -3.81 7.44 -18.70
N GLN A 11 -4.88 8.22 -18.86
CA GLN A 11 -5.22 9.33 -17.99
C GLN A 11 -6.05 8.82 -16.79
N LEU A 12 -5.72 9.29 -15.59
CA LEU A 12 -6.46 9.03 -14.35
C LEU A 12 -6.93 10.38 -13.77
N LEU A 13 -7.33 10.41 -12.51
CA LEU A 13 -7.90 11.58 -11.84
C LEU A 13 -6.93 12.74 -11.52
N GLY A 14 -5.68 12.69 -12.02
CA GLY A 14 -4.60 13.58 -11.58
C GLY A 14 -4.10 13.25 -10.17
N VAL A 15 -3.37 14.19 -9.54
CA VAL A 15 -2.76 13.97 -8.21
C VAL A 15 -3.75 14.11 -7.05
N ARG A 16 -4.87 14.83 -7.28
CA ARG A 16 -5.88 15.18 -6.27
C ARG A 16 -5.23 15.71 -4.98
N GLY A 17 -5.73 15.30 -3.81
CA GLY A 17 -5.19 15.69 -2.51
C GLY A 17 -4.00 14.85 -2.03
N ILE A 18 -3.53 13.87 -2.83
CA ILE A 18 -2.46 12.95 -2.39
C ILE A 18 -1.17 13.71 -2.01
N PRO A 19 -0.71 14.76 -2.73
CA PRO A 19 0.48 15.50 -2.32
C PRO A 19 0.30 16.15 -0.94
N GLY A 20 -0.85 16.80 -0.72
CA GLY A 20 -1.16 17.49 0.53
C GLY A 20 -1.33 16.54 1.70
N ASN A 21 -1.95 15.37 1.47
CA ASN A 21 -2.13 14.36 2.50
C ASN A 21 -0.78 13.78 2.95
N THR A 22 0.00 13.31 1.98
CA THR A 22 1.27 12.62 2.29
C THR A 22 2.32 13.54 2.90
N ILE A 23 2.30 14.85 2.63
CA ILE A 23 3.26 15.79 3.22
C ILE A 23 2.87 16.27 4.63
N ASN A 24 1.58 16.31 4.98
CA ASN A 24 1.11 16.98 6.20
C ASN A 24 0.64 16.03 7.31
N HIS A 25 0.42 14.75 7.04
CA HIS A 25 -0.02 13.81 8.06
C HIS A 25 0.22 12.35 7.66
N THR A 26 0.08 11.47 8.65
CA THR A 26 0.12 10.02 8.47
C THR A 26 -0.83 9.57 7.36
N CYS A 27 -0.32 8.76 6.44
CA CYS A 27 -1.07 8.18 5.33
C CYS A 27 -0.86 6.67 5.25
N SER A 28 -1.92 5.94 4.93
CA SER A 28 -1.88 4.51 4.58
C SER A 28 -2.51 4.31 3.21
N PHE A 29 -2.15 3.22 2.54
CA PHE A 29 -2.73 2.84 1.25
C PHE A 29 -3.41 1.48 1.32
N PHE A 30 -4.49 1.33 0.57
CA PHE A 30 -5.13 0.04 0.32
C PHE A 30 -4.97 -0.31 -1.16
N VAL A 31 -4.48 -1.51 -1.45
CA VAL A 31 -4.27 -2.03 -2.81
C VAL A 31 -4.99 -3.36 -2.95
N ALA A 32 -6.17 -3.32 -3.55
CA ALA A 32 -7.05 -4.46 -3.76
C ALA A 32 -6.42 -5.64 -4.53
N ASP A 33 -5.53 -5.36 -5.48
CA ASP A 33 -4.88 -6.35 -6.35
C ASP A 33 -3.36 -6.14 -6.30
N HIS A 34 -2.70 -6.91 -5.45
CA HIS A 34 -1.25 -6.95 -5.31
C HIS A 34 -0.65 -7.67 -6.54
N SER A 35 0.02 -6.90 -7.39
CA SER A 35 0.59 -7.38 -8.65
C SER A 35 1.78 -6.52 -9.07
N PRO A 36 2.60 -6.99 -10.03
CA PRO A 36 3.72 -6.20 -10.55
C PRO A 36 3.30 -4.89 -11.24
N ARG A 37 2.00 -4.72 -11.55
CA ARG A 37 1.46 -3.47 -12.10
C ARG A 37 1.13 -2.44 -11.02
N SER A 38 0.69 -2.89 -9.84
CA SER A 38 0.36 -2.01 -8.71
C SER A 38 1.58 -1.69 -7.85
N PHE A 39 2.55 -2.60 -7.81
CA PHE A 39 3.85 -2.42 -7.15
C PHE A 39 4.93 -2.34 -8.23
N ALA A 40 5.16 -1.15 -8.79
CA ALA A 40 6.23 -0.94 -9.76
C ALA A 40 7.50 -0.41 -9.06
N GLU A 41 8.69 -0.80 -9.54
CA GLU A 41 9.97 -0.27 -9.05
C GLU A 41 10.01 1.28 -9.14
N ARG A 42 9.40 1.84 -10.19
CA ARG A 42 9.28 3.29 -10.37
C ARG A 42 7.89 3.67 -10.87
N VAL A 43 7.23 4.55 -10.13
CA VAL A 43 5.95 5.15 -10.57
C VAL A 43 6.18 6.09 -11.75
N SER A 44 5.23 6.14 -12.69
CA SER A 44 5.30 7.09 -13.82
C SER A 44 5.24 8.55 -13.34
N ARG A 45 4.48 8.81 -12.26
CA ARG A 45 4.36 10.12 -11.63
C ARG A 45 4.18 9.95 -10.13
N ALA A 46 4.99 10.67 -9.35
CA ALA A 46 4.79 10.78 -7.91
C ALA A 46 3.60 11.72 -7.64
N SER A 47 2.45 11.13 -7.29
CA SER A 47 1.30 11.89 -6.77
C SER A 47 1.38 12.13 -5.27
N GLY A 48 2.13 11.31 -4.54
CA GLY A 48 2.38 11.47 -3.10
C GLY A 48 3.87 11.50 -2.81
N CYS A 49 4.23 12.12 -1.69
CA CYS A 49 5.58 12.09 -1.14
C CYS A 49 5.93 10.66 -0.68
N GLY A 50 7.18 10.28 -0.90
CA GLY A 50 7.78 9.06 -0.38
C GLY A 50 9.11 9.36 0.31
N TYR A 51 9.78 8.32 0.78
CA TYR A 51 11.00 8.47 1.59
C TYR A 51 12.29 8.69 0.80
N ASP A 52 12.28 8.51 -0.52
CA ASP A 52 13.44 8.74 -1.39
C ASP A 52 13.93 10.20 -1.26
N PRO A 53 15.12 10.45 -0.65
CA PRO A 53 15.60 11.80 -0.36
C PRO A 53 15.89 12.62 -1.62
N GLU A 54 16.18 11.98 -2.76
CA GLU A 54 16.47 12.65 -4.03
C GLU A 54 15.21 13.30 -4.65
N ARG A 55 14.02 12.90 -4.19
CA ARG A 55 12.73 13.44 -4.66
C ARG A 55 12.31 14.72 -3.97
N TRP A 56 13.06 15.17 -2.97
CA TRP A 56 12.70 16.32 -2.15
C TRP A 56 13.44 17.57 -2.60
N SER A 57 12.69 18.66 -2.77
CA SER A 57 13.27 19.97 -3.02
C SER A 57 13.94 20.54 -1.76
N GLU A 58 14.93 21.40 -1.96
CA GLU A 58 15.61 22.10 -0.88
C GLU A 58 14.62 22.95 -0.05
N GLY A 59 14.80 22.97 1.27
CA GLY A 59 13.95 23.74 2.19
C GLY A 59 12.58 23.15 2.50
N VAL A 60 12.19 22.03 1.88
CA VAL A 60 10.90 21.37 2.17
C VAL A 60 10.98 20.65 3.51
N ARG A 61 10.06 20.99 4.42
CA ARG A 61 9.89 20.27 5.69
C ARG A 61 9.37 18.85 5.47
N ARG A 62 9.88 17.89 6.24
CA ARG A 62 9.57 16.46 6.11
C ARG A 62 9.01 15.84 7.40
N ASP A 63 8.91 16.64 8.45
CA ASP A 63 8.59 16.26 9.83
C ASP A 63 7.18 15.67 10.01
N PHE A 64 6.23 16.05 9.16
CA PHE A 64 4.87 15.49 9.17
C PHE A 64 4.66 14.35 8.17
N MET A 65 5.65 14.06 7.30
CA MET A 65 5.51 13.03 6.29
C MET A 65 5.69 11.65 6.92
N GLU A 66 4.62 10.87 6.91
CA GLU A 66 4.65 9.50 7.41
C GLU A 66 3.75 8.60 6.57
N LEU A 67 4.33 7.59 5.93
CA LEU A 67 3.59 6.48 5.34
C LEU A 67 3.54 5.33 6.34
N ARG A 68 2.35 5.04 6.84
CA ARG A 68 2.13 4.12 7.95
C ARG A 68 2.09 2.67 7.47
N ARG A 69 1.11 2.30 6.64
CA ARG A 69 0.95 0.92 6.14
C ARG A 69 0.46 0.89 4.70
N VAL A 70 0.74 -0.20 4.01
CA VAL A 70 0.06 -0.61 2.78
C VAL A 70 -0.64 -1.94 3.05
N ILE A 71 -1.97 -1.96 2.94
CA ILE A 71 -2.77 -3.18 3.12
C ILE A 71 -3.16 -3.68 1.74
N THR A 72 -2.89 -4.95 1.46
CA THR A 72 -3.19 -5.57 0.17
C THR A 72 -4.11 -6.79 0.34
N ASN A 73 -4.42 -7.49 -0.75
CA ASN A 73 -5.07 -8.80 -0.67
C ASN A 73 -4.12 -9.94 -0.25
N LEU A 74 -2.80 -9.69 -0.15
CA LEU A 74 -1.80 -10.71 0.19
C LEU A 74 -1.16 -10.53 1.58
N ALA A 75 -0.92 -9.27 1.97
CA ALA A 75 -0.09 -8.92 3.10
C ALA A 75 -0.36 -7.52 3.64
N VAL A 76 0.07 -7.29 4.88
CA VAL A 76 0.29 -5.96 5.45
C VAL A 76 1.76 -5.60 5.28
N LEU A 77 2.01 -4.43 4.69
CA LEU A 77 3.35 -3.88 4.44
C LEU A 77 3.54 -2.57 5.22
N ASP A 78 4.78 -2.25 5.53
CA ASP A 78 5.19 -0.96 6.12
C ASP A 78 6.48 -0.43 5.46
N PHE A 79 7.01 0.68 5.97
CA PHE A 79 8.25 1.33 5.52
C PHE A 79 9.30 1.36 6.64
N GLU A 80 9.32 0.33 7.49
CA GLU A 80 10.27 0.18 8.60
C GLU A 80 11.48 -0.70 8.20
N GLY A 81 11.65 -0.98 6.91
CA GLY A 81 12.87 -1.59 6.38
C GLY A 81 14.06 -0.63 6.34
N PRO A 82 15.27 -1.12 6.00
CA PRO A 82 16.46 -0.29 5.90
C PRO A 82 16.25 0.90 4.98
N GLY A 83 16.58 2.12 5.44
CA GLY A 83 16.40 3.34 4.65
C GLY A 83 14.95 3.63 4.24
N HIS A 84 13.97 3.18 5.03
CA HIS A 84 12.53 3.22 4.71
C HIS A 84 12.13 2.38 3.50
N ALA A 85 12.91 1.34 3.17
CA ALA A 85 12.48 0.32 2.24
C ALA A 85 11.18 -0.33 2.71
N MET A 86 10.34 -0.70 1.74
CA MET A 86 9.09 -1.39 2.03
C MET A 86 9.38 -2.77 2.62
N ARG A 87 8.65 -3.13 3.68
CA ARG A 87 8.84 -4.36 4.45
C ARG A 87 7.54 -5.11 4.61
N ILE A 88 7.59 -6.44 4.51
CA ILE A 88 6.48 -7.33 4.80
C ILE A 88 6.34 -7.46 6.32
N ARG A 89 5.22 -6.98 6.84
CA ARG A 89 4.92 -6.99 8.28
C ARG A 89 4.15 -8.25 8.69
N SER A 90 3.17 -8.66 7.90
CA SER A 90 2.44 -9.92 8.11
C SER A 90 1.86 -10.41 6.79
N LEU A 91 1.73 -11.74 6.67
CA LEU A 91 1.06 -12.39 5.54
C LEU A 91 -0.39 -12.67 5.90
N HIS A 92 -1.31 -12.61 4.96
CA HIS A 92 -2.68 -13.05 5.23
C HIS A 92 -2.75 -14.58 5.32
N PRO A 93 -3.75 -15.15 6.01
CA PRO A 93 -3.89 -16.59 6.12
C PRO A 93 -3.83 -17.30 4.76
N GLY A 94 -2.95 -18.31 4.66
CA GLY A 94 -2.73 -19.08 3.43
C GLY A 94 -1.85 -18.42 2.36
N VAL A 95 -1.33 -17.20 2.60
CA VAL A 95 -0.40 -16.53 1.69
C VAL A 95 1.04 -16.86 2.07
N THR A 96 1.87 -17.23 1.09
CA THR A 96 3.30 -17.49 1.29
C THR A 96 4.17 -16.26 1.00
N LEU A 97 5.38 -16.24 1.55
CA LEU A 97 6.36 -15.20 1.28
C LEU A 97 6.71 -15.13 -0.22
N GLU A 98 6.83 -16.29 -0.87
CA GLU A 98 7.12 -16.43 -2.30
C GLU A 98 6.03 -15.77 -3.15
N GLN A 99 4.75 -15.99 -2.82
CA GLN A 99 3.65 -15.36 -3.55
C GLN A 99 3.71 -13.82 -3.52
N VAL A 100 4.09 -13.24 -2.37
CA VAL A 100 4.26 -11.78 -2.26
C VAL A 100 5.46 -11.30 -3.07
N ARG A 101 6.58 -12.04 -3.02
CA ARG A 101 7.79 -11.72 -3.80
C ARG A 101 7.56 -11.82 -5.31
N GLU A 102 6.88 -12.85 -5.78
CA GLU A 102 6.52 -13.00 -7.20
C GLU A 102 5.59 -11.87 -7.68
N ALA A 103 4.73 -11.36 -6.79
CA ALA A 103 3.85 -10.23 -7.08
C ALA A 103 4.54 -8.85 -6.99
N THR A 104 5.80 -8.79 -6.55
CA THR A 104 6.54 -7.55 -6.30
C THR A 104 7.88 -7.54 -7.05
N PRO A 105 8.03 -6.73 -8.11
CA PRO A 105 9.21 -6.72 -8.98
C PRO A 105 10.44 -6.02 -8.36
N PHE A 106 10.41 -5.72 -7.06
CA PHE A 106 11.54 -5.17 -6.30
C PHE A 106 11.67 -5.93 -4.98
N GLU A 107 12.86 -5.84 -4.38
CA GLU A 107 13.15 -6.50 -3.11
C GLU A 107 12.32 -5.88 -1.97
N LEU A 108 11.69 -6.76 -1.19
CA LEU A 108 11.00 -6.40 0.05
C LEU A 108 11.82 -6.87 1.25
N ALA A 109 12.02 -5.98 2.21
CA ALA A 109 12.48 -6.39 3.53
C ALA A 109 11.42 -7.28 4.20
N VAL A 110 11.82 -8.06 5.20
CA VAL A 110 10.93 -8.95 5.95
C VAL A 110 11.06 -8.63 7.44
N ALA A 111 9.94 -8.55 8.15
CA ALA A 111 9.95 -8.36 9.60
C ALA A 111 10.56 -9.58 10.31
N ASP A 112 11.35 -9.35 11.36
CA ASP A 112 12.00 -10.44 12.13
C ASP A 112 10.98 -11.37 12.81
N ASP A 113 9.83 -10.82 13.18
CA ASP A 113 8.68 -11.49 13.78
C ASP A 113 7.58 -11.81 12.75
N LEU A 114 7.95 -12.08 11.50
CA LEU A 114 7.00 -12.37 10.43
C LEU A 114 6.02 -13.47 10.85
N GLY A 115 4.74 -13.12 10.83
CA GLY A 115 3.65 -14.02 11.16
C GLY A 115 2.43 -13.83 10.28
N GLU A 116 1.42 -14.63 10.58
CA GLU A 116 0.11 -14.51 9.95
C GLU A 116 -0.64 -13.31 10.52
N THR A 117 -1.42 -12.66 9.67
CA THR A 117 -2.31 -11.56 10.04
C THR A 117 -3.40 -12.13 10.94
N PRO A 118 -3.60 -11.60 12.15
CA PRO A 118 -4.60 -12.14 13.07
C PRO A 118 -5.99 -12.20 12.45
N ALA A 119 -6.66 -13.34 12.61
CA ALA A 119 -8.06 -13.46 12.23
C ALA A 119 -8.93 -12.48 13.06
N PRO A 120 -10.01 -11.92 12.49
CA PRO A 120 -10.92 -11.09 13.25
C PRO A 120 -11.57 -11.89 14.39
N THR A 121 -11.79 -11.23 15.52
CA THR A 121 -12.57 -11.78 16.65
C THR A 121 -14.03 -11.97 16.26
N ASP A 122 -14.77 -12.81 17.00
CA ASP A 122 -16.19 -13.05 16.78
C ASP A 122 -17.02 -11.75 16.79
N GLU A 123 -16.71 -10.83 17.71
CA GLU A 123 -17.39 -9.53 17.78
C GLU A 123 -17.08 -8.66 16.55
N GLN A 124 -15.83 -8.64 16.08
CA GLN A 124 -15.47 -7.94 14.86
C GLN A 124 -16.17 -8.54 13.64
N LEU A 125 -16.27 -9.88 13.54
CA LEU A 125 -17.00 -10.54 12.46
C LEU A 125 -18.48 -10.18 12.48
N ARG A 126 -19.12 -10.19 13.66
CA ARG A 126 -20.52 -9.78 13.82
C ARG A 126 -20.72 -8.33 13.36
N LEU A 127 -19.90 -7.40 13.84
CA LEU A 127 -19.98 -5.99 13.44
C LEU A 127 -19.80 -5.80 11.93
N ILE A 128 -18.82 -6.48 11.32
CA ILE A 128 -18.59 -6.40 9.87
C ILE A 128 -19.80 -6.95 9.09
N ARG A 129 -20.30 -8.14 9.46
CA ARG A 129 -21.30 -8.88 8.70
C ARG A 129 -22.73 -8.40 8.91
N GLU A 130 -23.05 -7.84 10.06
CA GLU A 130 -24.43 -7.52 10.43
C GLU A 130 -24.68 -6.02 10.58
N VAL A 131 -23.64 -5.22 10.85
CA VAL A 131 -23.80 -3.79 11.18
C VAL A 131 -23.19 -2.88 10.12
N LEU A 132 -21.89 -3.06 9.81
CA LEU A 132 -21.13 -2.12 8.97
C LEU A 132 -21.26 -2.42 7.48
N ASP A 133 -21.25 -3.70 7.10
CA ASP A 133 -21.36 -4.14 5.71
C ASP A 133 -22.28 -5.36 5.58
N PRO A 134 -23.58 -5.19 5.91
CA PRO A 134 -24.58 -6.27 5.86
C PRO A 134 -24.88 -6.78 4.45
N HIS A 135 -24.46 -6.04 3.42
CA HIS A 135 -24.62 -6.42 2.01
C HIS A 135 -23.36 -7.02 1.40
N ASP A 136 -22.31 -7.25 2.20
CA ASP A 136 -21.06 -7.91 1.78
C ASP A 136 -20.35 -7.19 0.62
N LEU A 137 -20.50 -5.86 0.53
CA LEU A 137 -19.90 -5.05 -0.53
C LEU A 137 -18.37 -5.13 -0.53
N ARG A 138 -17.75 -5.40 0.63
CA ARG A 138 -16.31 -5.60 0.75
C ARG A 138 -15.76 -6.70 -0.17
N LYS A 139 -16.55 -7.74 -0.49
CA LYS A 139 -16.12 -8.80 -1.42
C LYS A 139 -15.88 -8.28 -2.84
N SER A 140 -16.54 -7.20 -3.24
CA SER A 140 -16.29 -6.59 -4.55
C SER A 140 -14.95 -5.84 -4.61
N ALA A 141 -14.41 -5.45 -3.45
CA ALA A 141 -13.18 -4.68 -3.36
C ALA A 141 -11.93 -5.56 -3.43
N VAL A 142 -11.99 -6.84 -3.02
CA VAL A 142 -10.87 -7.78 -3.05
C VAL A 142 -11.24 -8.93 -3.98
N LYS A 143 -10.43 -9.17 -5.02
CA LYS A 143 -10.67 -10.31 -5.91
C LYS A 143 -10.32 -11.61 -5.19
N GLU A 144 -11.29 -12.53 -5.09
CA GLU A 144 -11.01 -13.93 -4.75
C GLU A 144 -10.17 -14.53 -5.89
N ARG A 145 -9.07 -15.21 -5.55
CA ARG A 145 -8.25 -15.98 -6.50
C ARG A 145 -8.57 -17.45 -6.37
#